data_AF-A0A356UL62-F1
#
_entry.id   AF-A0A356UL62-F1
#
_cell.length_a   1.000
_cell.length_b   1.000
_cell.length_c   1.000
_cell.angle_alpha   90.00
_cell.angle_beta   90.00
_cell.angle_gamma   90.00
#
_symmetry.space_group_name_H-M   'P 1'
#
loop_
_entity.id
_entity.type
_entity.pdbx_description
1 polymer ?
#
loop_
_entity_poly.entity_id
_entity_poly.type
_entity_poly.pdbx_seq_one_letter_code
_entity_poly.pdbx_strand_id
1 'polypeptide(L)' 'MPKEYKADYRVNLLKANITGIEVTCCGHHLGEMRFQNNEGLFCPVCGTHHTVVLQHNHFHIRQNQPVKGDDKI' A
#
# COMPACT_ATOMS: atom_id res chain seq x y z
N MET A 1 2.73 -9.26 23.11
CA MET A 1 1.78 -9.34 21.99
C MET A 1 2.42 -8.63 20.82
N PRO A 2 2.64 -9.27 19.65
CA PRO A 2 3.23 -8.57 18.53
C PRO A 2 2.29 -7.43 18.12
N LYS A 3 2.84 -6.25 17.83
CA LYS A 3 2.06 -5.12 17.28
C LYS A 3 1.41 -5.61 16.00
N GLU A 4 0.09 -5.75 15.97
CA GLU A 4 -0.64 -5.95 14.72
C GLU A 4 -0.51 -4.67 13.91
N TYR A 5 0.42 -4.66 12.96
CA TYR A 5 0.55 -3.57 12.01
C TYR A 5 -0.74 -3.53 11.17
N LYS A 6 -1.39 -2.35 11.12
CA LYS A 6 -2.65 -2.16 10.37
C LYS A 6 -2.52 -2.50 8.88
N ALA A 7 -1.31 -2.38 8.34
CA ALA A 7 -0.96 -2.85 7.00
C ALA A 7 0.44 -3.47 7.01
N ASP A 8 0.62 -4.45 6.15
CA ASP A 8 1.87 -5.16 5.88
C ASP A 8 2.16 -5.16 4.38
N TYR A 9 3.44 -5.10 4.02
CA TYR A 9 3.90 -5.00 2.63
C TYR A 9 5.02 -5.99 2.37
N ARG A 10 4.84 -6.82 1.34
CA ARG A 10 5.85 -7.78 0.92
C ARG A 10 6.33 -7.42 -0.47
N VAL A 11 7.65 -7.25 -0.62
CA VAL A 11 8.27 -6.88 -1.88
C VAL A 11 8.67 -8.14 -2.63
N ASN A 12 8.14 -8.30 -3.85
CA ASN A 12 8.47 -9.41 -4.74
C ASN A 12 9.70 -9.08 -5.56
N LEU A 13 10.66 -10.02 -5.61
CA LEU A 13 11.91 -9.88 -6.34
C LEU A 13 12.07 -11.00 -7.38
N LEU A 14 12.42 -10.63 -8.60
CA LEU A 14 12.85 -11.55 -9.65
C LEU A 14 14.27 -11.20 -10.09
N LYS A 15 15.23 -12.09 -9.83
CA LYS A 15 16.65 -11.89 -10.18
C LYS A 15 17.17 -10.50 -9.74
N ALA A 16 16.90 -10.13 -8.49
CA ALA A 16 17.21 -8.83 -7.87
C ALA A 16 16.42 -7.60 -8.37
N ASN A 17 15.51 -7.76 -9.32
CA ASN A 17 14.60 -6.69 -9.74
C ASN A 17 13.27 -6.78 -8.97
N ILE A 18 12.75 -5.63 -8.53
CA ILE A 18 11.43 -5.57 -7.91
C ILE A 18 10.36 -5.74 -9.00
N THR A 19 9.46 -6.71 -8.82
CA THR A 19 8.36 -6.96 -9.77
C THR A 19 7.04 -6.38 -9.30
N GLY A 20 6.81 -6.38 -7.99
CA GLY A 20 5.59 -5.88 -7.39
C GLY A 20 5.64 -5.93 -5.87
N ILE A 21 4.58 -5.44 -5.26
CA ILE A 21 4.44 -5.28 -3.82
C ILE A 21 3.06 -5.83 -3.44
N GLU A 22 3.03 -6.94 -2.71
CA GLU A 22 1.80 -7.46 -2.11
C GLU A 22 1.40 -6.61 -0.91
N VAL A 23 0.10 -6.33 -0.80
CA VAL A 23 -0.46 -5.51 0.26
C VAL A 23 -1.43 -6.34 1.09
N THR A 24 -1.21 -6.35 2.40
CA THR A 24 -2.21 -6.82 3.38
C THR A 24 -2.63 -5.63 4.22
N CYS A 25 -3.93 -5.39 4.38
CA CYS A 25 -4.45 -4.32 5.23
C CYS A 25 -5.69 -4.76 5.98
N CYS A 26 -5.83 -4.35 7.24
CA CYS A 26 -6.94 -4.70 8.12
C CYS A 26 -7.13 -6.23 8.27
N GLY A 27 -6.04 -7.00 8.23
CA GLY A 27 -6.09 -8.46 8.29
C GLY A 27 -6.49 -9.15 6.99
N HIS A 28 -6.66 -8.40 5.89
CA HIS A 28 -7.03 -8.94 4.58
C HIS A 28 -5.94 -8.72 3.54
N HIS A 29 -5.66 -9.75 2.75
CA HIS A 29 -4.82 -9.64 1.57
C HIS A 29 -5.58 -8.86 0.48
N LEU A 30 -5.02 -7.73 0.04
CA LEU A 30 -5.64 -6.86 -0.96
C LEU A 30 -5.23 -7.22 -2.40
N GLY A 31 -4.04 -7.80 -2.58
CA GLY A 31 -3.45 -8.10 -3.89
C GLY A 31 -2.07 -7.47 -4.06
N GLU A 32 -1.60 -7.42 -5.31
CA GLU A 32 -0.28 -6.94 -5.69
C GLU A 32 -0.35 -5.61 -6.45
N MET A 33 0.38 -4.61 -5.97
CA MET A 33 0.71 -3.41 -6.75
C MET A 33 1.91 -3.77 -7.65
N ARG A 34 1.77 -3.61 -8.96
CA ARG A 34 2.92 -3.66 -9.88
C ARG A 34 3.95 -2.61 -9.49
N PHE A 35 5.23 -2.91 -9.67
CA PHE A 35 6.30 -1.94 -9.43
C PHE A 35 6.35 -0.88 -10.56
N GLN A 36 5.34 -0.03 -10.60
CA GLN A 36 5.15 1.05 -11.55
C GLN A 36 4.73 2.31 -10.79
N ASN A 37 5.15 3.49 -11.26
CA ASN A 37 4.89 4.72 -10.54
C ASN A 37 3.39 5.01 -10.43
N ASN A 38 2.92 5.28 -9.20
CA ASN A 38 1.54 5.53 -8.82
C ASN A 38 0.57 4.34 -8.94
N GLU A 39 1.07 3.11 -9.07
CA GLU A 39 0.21 1.94 -8.96
C GLU A 39 -0.33 1.82 -7.53
N GLY A 40 -1.59 1.42 -7.37
CA GLY A 40 -2.22 1.38 -6.06
C GLY A 40 -3.41 0.44 -5.93
N LEU A 41 -3.76 0.16 -4.68
CA LEU A 41 -4.88 -0.68 -4.26
C LEU A 41 -5.63 0.00 -3.12
N PHE A 42 -6.95 -0.11 -3.13
CA PHE A 42 -7.79 0.37 -2.04
C PHE A 42 -8.07 -0.75 -1.05
N CYS A 43 -7.95 -0.46 0.25
CA CYS A 43 -8.44 -1.35 1.28
C CYS A 43 -9.97 -1.20 1.39
N PRO A 44 -10.76 -2.25 1.11
CA PRO A 44 -12.22 -2.17 1.18
C PRO A 44 -12.73 -2.02 2.62
N VAL A 45 -11.91 -2.31 3.63
CA VAL A 45 -12.30 -2.26 5.05
C VAL A 45 -12.15 -0.86 5.63
N CYS A 46 -10.98 -0.23 5.44
CA CYS A 46 -10.71 1.09 6.02
C CYS A 46 -10.67 2.23 5.01
N GLY A 47 -10.86 1.95 3.72
CA GLY A 47 -10.84 2.92 2.63
C GLY A 47 -9.45 3.48 2.31
N THR A 48 -8.39 3.06 3.01
CA THR A 48 -7.02 3.53 2.76
C THR A 48 -6.61 3.17 1.34
N HIS A 49 -6.12 4.17 0.59
CA HIS A 49 -5.47 3.93 -0.69
C HIS A 49 -3.97 3.71 -0.47
N HIS A 50 -3.50 2.52 -0.81
CA HIS A 50 -2.09 2.15 -0.77
C HIS A 50 -1.51 2.38 -2.15
N THR A 51 -0.42 3.14 -2.27
CA THR A 51 0.16 3.50 -3.57
C THR A 51 1.68 3.38 -3.52
N VAL A 52 2.30 2.81 -4.56
CA VAL A 52 3.75 2.84 -4.73
C VAL A 52 4.16 4.08 -5.52
N VAL A 53 5.13 4.84 -5.02
CA VAL A 53 5.67 6.05 -5.66
C VAL A 53 7.15 5.85 -5.89
N LEU A 54 7.58 5.90 -7.15
CA LEU A 54 8.97 5.75 -7.55
C LEU A 54 9.63 7.13 -7.60
N GLN A 55 10.78 7.27 -6.96
CA GLN A 55 11.56 8.51 -6.90
C GLN A 55 13.04 8.22 -7.16
N HIS A 56 13.52 8.60 -8.34
CA HIS A 56 14.90 8.37 -8.77
C HIS A 56 15.34 6.90 -8.62
N ASN A 57 16.07 6.59 -7.55
CA ASN A 57 16.64 5.28 -7.23
C ASN A 57 15.96 4.56 -6.06
N HIS A 58 14.91 5.16 -5.48
CA HIS A 58 14.18 4.58 -4.36
C HIS A 58 12.67 4.67 -4.61
N PHE A 59 11.89 4.00 -3.76
CA PHE A 59 10.45 4.04 -3.82
C PHE A 59 9.86 4.18 -2.43
N HIS A 60 8.64 4.70 -2.38
CA HIS A 60 7.84 4.84 -1.18
C HIS A 60 6.55 4.08 -1.35
N ILE A 61 6.01 3.59 -0.24
CA ILE A 61 4.62 3.13 -0.18
C ILE A 61 3.85 4.16 0.63
N ARG A 62 2.92 4.86 -0.03
CA ARG A 62 2.06 5.85 0.60
C ARG A 62 0.74 5.23 1.01
N GLN A 63 0.22 5.66 2.17
CA GLN A 63 -1.10 5.33 2.67
C GLN A 63 -1.91 6.61 2.74
N ASN A 64 -2.84 6.80 1.82
CA ASN A 64 -3.78 7.90 1.88
C ASN A 64 -5.06 7.40 2.56
N GLN A 65 -5.15 7.63 3.88
CA GLN A 65 -6.37 7.36 4.61
C GLN A 65 -7.44 8.39 4.24
N PRO A 66 -8.69 7.97 3.98
CA PRO A 66 -9.79 8.90 3.88
C PRO A 66 -9.91 9.64 5.21
N VAL A 67 -9.78 10.97 5.16
CA VAL A 67 -9.96 11.82 6.34
C VAL A 67 -11.42 11.66 6.78
N LYS A 68 -11.67 11.16 7.99
CA LYS A 68 -13.01 11.21 8.60
C LYS A 68 -13.22 12.64 9.11
N GLY A 69 -14.02 13.43 8.39
CA GLY A 69 -14.37 14.85 8.70
C GLY A 69 -13.50 15.84 7.92
N ASP A 70 -14.03 16.78 7.15
CA ASP A 70 -15.08 17.73 7.51
C ASP A 70 -16.31 17.68 6.56
N ASP A 71 -17.42 17.11 7.05
CA ASP A 71 -18.75 17.62 6.68
C ASP A 71 -18.87 19.02 7.28
N LYS A 72 -18.50 20.05 6.51
CA LYS A 72 -18.98 21.41 6.74
C LYS A 72 -20.10 21.67 5.76
N ILE A 73 -21.33 21.43 6.24
CA ILE A 73 -22.56 22.05 5.74
C ILE A 73 -22.46 23.56 6.03
#